data_AF-A0AAN0WDW9-F1
#
_entry.id   AF-A0AAN0WDW9-F1
#
_cell.length_a   1.000
_cell.length_b   1.000
_cell.length_c   1.000
_cell.angle_alpha   90.00
_cell.angle_beta   90.00
_cell.angle_gamma   90.00
#
_symmetry.space_group_name_H-M   'P 1'
#
loop_
_entity.id
_entity.type
_entity.pdbx_description
1 polymer ?
#
loop_
_entity_poly.entity_id
_entity_poly.type
_entity_poly.pdbx_seq_one_letter_code
_entity_poly.pdbx_strand_id
1 'polypeptide(L)' 'MKKIVEGQPFKLLEAVAEKLAASILALYEKVAEVTVKVTKPDPPIPGHYKSVAVEITRRRKNG' A
#
# COMPACT_ATOMS: atom_id res chain seq x y z
N MET A 1 3.46 -10.65 2.58
CA MET A 1 3.19 -9.36 1.89
C MET A 1 3.73 -9.35 0.47
N LYS A 2 4.89 -9.97 0.20
CA LYS A 2 5.45 -10.19 -1.15
C LYS A 2 4.41 -10.63 -2.22
N LYS A 3 3.56 -11.60 -1.88
CA LYS A 3 2.47 -12.10 -2.76
C LYS A 3 1.42 -11.05 -3.17
N ILE A 4 1.21 -9.96 -2.41
CA ILE A 4 0.25 -8.91 -2.76
C ILE A 4 0.85 -7.96 -3.80
N VAL A 5 2.17 -7.71 -3.72
CA VAL A 5 2.89 -6.81 -4.64
C VAL A 5 3.28 -7.54 -5.94
N GLU A 6 3.66 -8.81 -5.84
CA GLU A 6 4.09 -9.64 -6.99
C GLU A 6 2.96 -10.53 -7.55
N GLY A 7 1.76 -10.43 -6.99
CA GLY A 7 0.60 -11.25 -7.36
C GLY A 7 -0.16 -10.65 -8.55
N GLN A 8 -1.49 -10.66 -8.46
CA GLN A 8 -2.35 -10.09 -9.49
C GLN A 8 -2.02 -8.60 -9.70
N PRO A 9 -1.86 -8.14 -10.95
CA PRO A 9 -1.55 -6.75 -11.23
C PRO A 9 -2.72 -5.83 -10.81
N PHE A 10 -2.39 -4.75 -10.12
CA PHE A 10 -3.32 -3.68 -9.77
C PHE A 10 -3.13 -2.48 -10.70
N LYS A 11 -4.22 -1.79 -11.01
CA LYS A 11 -4.21 -0.59 -11.86
C LYS A 11 -3.76 0.68 -11.12
N LEU A 12 -3.83 0.68 -9.79
CA LEU A 12 -3.62 1.85 -8.91
C LEU A 12 -2.71 1.47 -7.74
N LEU A 13 -1.80 2.38 -7.35
CA LEU A 13 -0.91 2.18 -6.20
C LEU A 13 -1.71 2.13 -4.89
N GLU A 14 -2.81 2.87 -4.84
CA GLU A 14 -3.76 2.95 -3.74
C GLU A 14 -4.37 1.58 -3.44
N ALA A 15 -4.68 0.80 -4.49
CA ALA A 15 -5.24 -0.54 -4.31
C ALA A 15 -4.24 -1.51 -3.68
N VAL A 16 -2.96 -1.39 -4.02
CA VAL A 16 -1.87 -2.16 -3.41
C VAL A 16 -1.71 -1.76 -1.94
N ALA A 17 -1.65 -0.44 -1.68
CA ALA A 17 -1.50 0.09 -0.33
C ALA A 17 -2.66 -0.35 0.58
N GLU A 18 -3.91 -0.26 0.09
CA GLU A 18 -5.11 -0.68 0.82
C GLU A 18 -5.08 -2.19 1.12
N LYS A 19 -4.76 -3.01 0.11
CA LYS A 19 -4.71 -4.47 0.29
C LYS A 19 -3.66 -4.87 1.32
N LEU A 20 -2.50 -4.22 1.32
CA LEU A 20 -1.45 -4.44 2.32
C LEU A 20 -1.93 -4.05 3.72
N ALA A 21 -2.48 -2.84 3.87
CA ALA A 21 -2.95 -2.35 5.15
C ALA A 21 -4.04 -3.24 5.76
N ALA A 22 -5.05 -3.59 4.95
CA ALA A 22 -6.13 -4.49 5.35
C ALA A 22 -5.60 -5.88 5.74
N SER A 23 -4.63 -6.43 4.98
CA SER A 23 -4.06 -7.75 5.27
C SER A 23 -3.22 -7.76 6.56
N ILE A 24 -2.47 -6.69 6.84
CA ILE A 24 -1.71 -6.56 8.10
C ILE A 24 -2.68 -6.50 9.28
N LEU A 25 -3.69 -5.64 9.22
CA LEU A 25 -4.66 -5.52 10.30
C LEU A 25 -5.45 -6.83 10.49
N ALA A 26 -5.82 -7.54 9.43
CA ALA A 26 -6.52 -8.82 9.56
C ALA A 26 -5.66 -9.93 10.20
N LEU A 27 -4.37 -10.02 9.84
CA LEU A 27 -3.49 -11.09 10.31
C LEU A 27 -2.94 -10.89 11.72
N TYR A 28 -2.77 -9.63 12.15
CA TYR A 28 -2.10 -9.30 13.41
C TYR A 28 -3.03 -8.52 14.33
N GLU A 29 -3.90 -9.22 15.07
CA GLU A 29 -4.94 -8.61 15.92
C GLU A 29 -4.45 -7.52 16.88
N LYS A 30 -3.22 -7.62 17.38
CA LYS A 30 -2.61 -6.64 18.29
C LYS A 30 -2.21 -5.32 17.62
N VAL A 31 -2.10 -5.27 16.29
CA VAL A 31 -1.73 -4.05 15.56
C VAL A 31 -2.95 -3.13 15.47
N ALA A 32 -2.94 -1.98 16.14
CA ALA A 32 -4.09 -1.06 16.12
C ALA A 32 -4.14 -0.17 14.86
N GLU A 33 -2.98 0.15 14.30
CA GLU A 33 -2.79 1.06 13.18
C GLU A 33 -1.63 0.60 12.30
N VAL A 34 -1.73 0.88 11.00
CA VAL A 34 -0.65 0.65 10.05
C VAL A 34 -0.55 1.81 9.07
N THR A 35 0.68 2.23 8.78
CA THR A 35 1.00 3.16 7.70
C THR A 35 1.70 2.39 6.59
N VAL A 36 1.21 2.53 5.35
CA VAL A 36 1.76 1.85 4.17
C VAL A 36 2.12 2.89 3.12
N LYS A 37 3.40 2.90 2.72
CA LYS A 37 3.91 3.68 1.61
C LYS A 37 4.28 2.77 0.44
N VAL A 38 3.71 3.04 -0.73
CA VAL A 38 4.03 2.32 -1.98
C VAL A 38 4.67 3.31 -2.94
N THR A 39 5.91 3.06 -3.32
CA THR A 39 6.69 3.92 -4.23
C THR A 39 6.86 3.23 -5.58
N LYS A 40 6.54 3.93 -6.67
CA LYS A 40 6.90 3.56 -8.04
C LYS A 40 8.14 4.38 -8.42
N PRO A 41 9.34 3.77 -8.45
CA PRO A 41 10.57 4.50 -8.73
C PRO A 41 10.66 4.95 -10.20
N ASP A 42 10.10 4.17 -11.13
CA ASP A 42 10.14 4.47 -12.57
C ASP A 42 8.71 4.52 -13.13
N PRO A 43 7.97 5.62 -12.90
CA PRO A 43 6.65 5.81 -13.47
C PRO A 43 6.76 6.29 -14.94
N PRO A 44 5.90 5.80 -15.86
CA PRO A 44 5.93 6.19 -17.27
C PRO A 44 5.26 7.57 -17.45
N ILE A 45 5.86 8.61 -16.88
CA ILE A 45 5.33 9.95 -16.93
C ILE A 45 6.43 10.89 -17.44
N PRO A 46 6.17 11.66 -18.52
CA PRO A 46 7.14 12.62 -19.03
C PRO A 46 7.41 13.73 -17.99
N GLY A 47 8.64 13.79 -17.48
CA GLY A 47 9.06 14.85 -16.54
C GLY A 47 10.32 14.48 -15.74
N HIS A 48 10.94 15.47 -15.10
CA HIS A 48 12.10 15.26 -14.23
C HIS A 48 11.66 15.01 -12.78
N TYR A 49 11.34 13.77 -12.44
CA TYR A 49 11.18 13.37 -11.05
C TYR A 49 11.60 11.92 -10.83
N LYS A 50 12.10 11.65 -9.61
CA LYS A 50 12.79 10.40 -9.28
C LYS A 50 11.87 9.24 -8.92
N SER A 51 10.61 9.51 -8.57
CA SER A 51 9.62 8.51 -8.17
C SER A 51 8.25 9.16 -7.91
N VAL A 52 7.18 8.37 -7.97
CA VAL A 52 5.89 8.73 -7.36
C VAL A 52 5.59 7.76 -6.22
N ALA A 53 4.84 8.20 -5.22
CA ALA A 53 4.41 7.34 -4.12
C ALA A 53 3.01 7.69 -3.64
N VAL A 54 2.34 6.69 -3.08
CA VAL A 54 1.14 6.87 -2.26
C VAL A 54 1.45 6.42 -0.84
N GLU A 55 0.89 7.10 0.14
CA GLU A 55 0.98 6.75 1.55
C GLU A 55 -0.41 6.78 2.18
N ILE A 56 -0.78 5.73 2.89
CA ILE A 56 -2.05 5.64 3.62
C ILE A 56 -1.82 5.21 5.05
N THR A 57 -2.67 5.68 5.95
CA THR A 57 -2.79 5.17 7.32
C THR A 57 -4.15 4.54 7.49
N ARG A 58 -4.18 3.34 8.08
CA ARG A 58 -5.42 2.63 8.45
C ARG A 58 -5.36 2.23 9.91
N ARG A 59 -6.45 2.49 10.61
CA ARG A 59 -6.66 2.10 12.00
C ARG A 59 -7.83 1.11 12.06
N ARG A 60 -7.82 0.19 13.03
CA ARG A 60 -9.03 -0.58 13.32
C ARG A 60 -10.14 0.39 13.68
N LYS A 61 -11.32 0.18 13.11
CA LYS A 61 -12.52 0.81 13.65
C LYS A 61 -12.78 0.12 14.98
N ASN A 62 -12.60 0.84 16.07
CA ASN A 62 -13.08 0.38 17.35
C ASN A 62 -14.61 0.26 17.19
N GLY A 63 -15.13 -0.94 17.41
CA GLY A 63 -16.58 -1.15 17.54
C GLY A 63 -17.13 -0.42 18.75
#